data_AF-A0A1J4YTN2-F1
#
_entry.id   AF-A0A1J4YTN2-F1
#
_cell.length_a   1.000
_cell.length_b   1.000
_cell.length_c   1.000
_cell.angle_alpha   90.00
_cell.angle_beta   90.00
_cell.angle_gamma   90.00
#
_symmetry.space_group_name_H-M   'P 1'
#
loop_
_entity.id
_entity.type
_entity.pdbx_description
1 polymer ?
#
loop_
_entity_poly.entity_id
_entity_poly.type
_entity_poly.pdbx_seq_one_letter_code
_entity_poly.pdbx_strand_id
1 'polypeptide(L)'
;MVNRIVVGAHYGLSDWLIQRVTAVVMAVGSSALAVYFLLHDDMGYDRWTALFASQPVRAFALLFMLSLFYHAWVGVRDIVMDYVKPAGVRLVIHVLVVLA
;
A
#
# COMPACT_ATOMS: atom_id res chain seq x y z
N MET A 1 24.98 -17.66 27.99
CA MET A 1 25.12 -16.30 27.42
C MET A 1 23.74 -15.77 27.10
N VAL A 2 23.34 -14.63 27.69
CA VAL A 2 22.09 -13.96 27.29
C VAL A 2 22.33 -13.33 25.93
N ASN A 3 21.57 -13.76 24.93
CA ASN A 3 21.67 -13.23 23.59
C ASN A 3 21.09 -11.81 23.60
N ARG A 4 21.95 -10.78 23.57
CA ARG A 4 21.53 -9.39 23.67
C ARG A 4 21.09 -8.91 22.30
N ILE A 5 19.78 -8.79 22.10
CA ILE A 5 19.24 -8.16 20.90
C ILE A 5 19.36 -6.65 21.08
N VAL A 6 20.32 -6.04 20.40
CA VAL A 6 20.47 -4.59 20.35
C VAL A 6 19.41 -4.03 19.41
N VAL A 7 18.29 -3.57 19.96
CA VAL A 7 17.30 -2.79 19.21
C VAL A 7 17.46 -1.31 19.57
N GLY A 8 17.59 -0.47 18.55
CA GLY A 8 17.50 0.98 18.74
C GLY A 8 16.05 1.39 18.93
N ALA A 9 15.77 2.22 19.94
CA ALA A 9 14.42 2.66 20.29
C ALA A 9 13.70 3.53 19.24
N HIS A 10 14.25 3.66 18.03
CA HIS A 10 13.76 4.54 16.96
C HIS A 10 13.38 3.80 15.66
N TYR A 11 13.45 2.47 15.62
CA TYR A 11 13.03 1.70 14.45
C TYR A 11 11.51 1.48 14.46
N GLY A 12 10.86 1.63 13.30
CA GLY A 12 9.46 1.31 13.10
C GLY A 12 8.48 2.49 13.11
N LEU A 13 8.82 3.66 13.66
CA LEU A 13 7.92 4.83 13.63
C LEU A 13 7.65 5.31 12.19
N SER A 14 8.67 5.29 11.32
CA SER A 14 8.53 5.68 9.92
C SER A 14 7.62 4.70 9.17
N ASP A 15 7.89 3.40 9.26
CA ASP A 15 7.06 2.34 8.66
C ASP A 15 5.61 2.40 9.19
N TRP A 16 5.46 2.63 10.49
CA TRP A 16 4.17 2.84 11.13
C TRP A 16 3.43 4.03 10.51
N LEU A 17 4.09 5.19 10.37
CA LEU A 17 3.46 6.39 9.82
C LEU A 17 3.10 6.21 8.34
N ILE A 18 3.99 5.62 7.54
CA ILE A 18 3.76 5.30 6.13
C ILE A 18 2.49 4.45 6.00
N GLN A 19 2.32 3.41 6.82
CA GLN A 19 1.13 2.57 6.83
C GLN A 19 -0.17 3.37 7.04
N ARG A 20 -0.20 4.33 7.97
CA ARG A 20 -1.42 5.10 8.28
C ARG A 20 -1.72 6.12 7.20
N VAL A 21 -0.71 6.85 6.74
CA VAL A 21 -0.89 7.87 5.70
C VAL A 21 -1.36 7.22 4.40
N THR A 22 -0.71 6.13 3.97
CA THR A 22 -1.10 5.39 2.77
C THR A 22 -2.50 4.79 2.90
N ALA A 23 -2.87 4.26 4.07
CA ALA A 23 -4.22 3.76 4.33
C ALA A 23 -5.29 4.86 4.17
N VAL A 24 -5.04 6.08 4.67
CA VAL A 24 -5.99 7.19 4.53
C VAL A 24 -6.15 7.59 3.07
N VAL A 25 -5.04 7.71 2.32
CA VAL A 25 -5.08 8.02 0.87
C VAL A 25 -5.88 6.97 0.12
N MET A 26 -5.63 5.68 0.41
CA MET A 26 -6.35 4.57 -0.21
C MET A 26 -7.83 4.55 0.20
N ALA A 27 -8.16 4.78 1.46
CA ALA A 27 -9.54 4.81 1.94
C ALA A 27 -10.35 5.91 1.24
N VAL A 28 -9.77 7.11 1.10
CA VAL A 28 -10.38 8.22 0.36
C VAL A 28 -10.58 7.84 -1.12
N GLY A 29 -9.56 7.31 -1.78
CA GLY A 29 -9.64 6.94 -3.19
C GLY A 29 -10.67 5.84 -3.47
N SER A 30 -10.64 4.76 -2.67
CA SER A 30 -11.59 3.65 -2.79
C SER A 30 -13.02 4.10 -2.51
N SER A 31 -13.23 4.94 -1.49
CA SER A 31 -14.56 5.46 -1.15
C SER A 31 -15.08 6.41 -2.23
N ALA A 32 -14.24 7.30 -2.76
CA ALA A 32 -14.62 8.20 -3.86
C ALA A 32 -15.01 7.42 -5.12
N LEU A 33 -14.25 6.38 -5.48
CA LEU A 33 -14.56 5.52 -6.61
C LEU A 33 -15.84 4.71 -6.37
N ALA A 34 -16.05 4.18 -5.17
CA ALA A 34 -17.27 3.47 -4.81
C ALA A 34 -18.50 4.39 -4.89
N VAL A 35 -18.44 5.60 -4.32
CA VAL A 35 -19.51 6.60 -4.46
C VAL A 35 -19.74 6.95 -5.92
N TYR A 36 -18.66 7.12 -6.70
CA TYR A 36 -18.79 7.41 -8.12
C TYR A 36 -19.55 6.31 -8.86
N PHE A 37 -19.29 5.03 -8.57
CA PHE A 37 -20.04 3.91 -9.14
C PHE A 37 -21.50 3.86 -8.69
N LEU A 38 -21.78 4.20 -7.42
CA LEU A 38 -23.15 4.21 -6.90
C LEU A 38 -24.03 5.34 -7.44
N LEU A 39 -23.42 6.44 -7.91
CA LEU A 39 -24.15 7.58 -8.49
C LEU A 39 -24.37 7.46 -10.00
N HIS A 40 -23.81 6.43 -10.63
CA HIS A 40 -23.69 6.33 -12.08
C HIS A 40 -23.98 4.89 -12.54
N ASP A 41 -25.24 4.60 -12.85
CA ASP A 41 -25.70 3.26 -13.23
C ASP A 41 -25.17 2.78 -14.59
N ASP A 42 -24.81 3.71 -15.49
CA ASP A 42 -24.36 3.48 -16.86
C ASP A 42 -22.83 3.64 -17.02
N MET A 43 -22.05 2.94 -16.19
CA MET A 43 -20.59 2.95 -16.28
C MET A 43 -20.06 2.20 -17.53
N GLY A 44 -19.96 2.94 -18.63
CA GLY A 44 -19.34 2.51 -19.88
C GLY A 44 -17.96 3.11 -20.14
N TYR A 45 -17.38 2.75 -21.30
CA TYR A 45 -16.07 3.22 -21.76
C TYR A 45 -15.96 4.76 -21.80
N ASP A 46 -16.98 5.44 -22.34
CA ASP A 46 -16.95 6.90 -22.51
C ASP A 46 -16.91 7.64 -21.16
N ARG A 47 -17.67 7.18 -20.17
CA ARG A 47 -17.66 7.79 -18.83
C ARG A 47 -16.36 7.50 -18.09
N TRP A 48 -15.84 6.28 -18.19
CA TRP A 48 -14.56 5.91 -17.60
C TRP A 48 -13.42 6.78 -18.16
N THR A 49 -13.36 6.90 -19.48
CA THR A 49 -12.34 7.72 -20.14
C THR A 49 -12.49 9.21 -19.83
N ALA A 50 -13.73 9.71 -19.74
CA ALA A 50 -14.00 11.10 -19.32
C ALA A 50 -13.52 11.40 -17.89
N LEU A 51 -13.73 10.47 -16.94
CA LEU A 51 -13.24 10.61 -15.56
C LEU A 51 -11.71 10.79 -15.53
N PHE A 52 -10.99 9.95 -16.26
CA PHE A 52 -9.52 9.99 -16.33
C PHE A 52 -8.95 11.03 -17.31
N ALA A 53 -9.78 11.75 -18.08
CA ALA A 53 -9.32 12.89 -18.88
C ALA A 53 -8.83 14.04 -17.97
N SER A 54 -9.40 14.15 -16.75
CA SER A 54 -9.02 15.13 -15.74
C SER A 54 -7.58 14.92 -15.22
N GLN A 55 -6.78 15.98 -15.21
CA GLN A 55 -5.41 15.94 -14.67
C GLN A 55 -5.37 15.66 -13.16
N PRO A 56 -6.19 16.32 -12.31
CA PRO A 56 -6.27 15.99 -10.88
C PRO A 56 -6.61 14.52 -10.61
N VAL A 57 -7.53 13.92 -11.38
CA VAL A 57 -7.91 12.51 -11.21
C VAL A 57 -6.72 11.60 -11.52
N ARG A 58 -6.01 11.85 -12.61
CA ARG A 58 -4.80 11.08 -12.95
C ARG A 58 -3.69 11.24 -11.91
N ALA A 59 -3.43 12.46 -11.45
CA ALA A 59 -2.44 12.71 -10.40
C ALA A 59 -2.81 11.98 -9.10
N PHE A 60 -4.07 12.03 -8.69
CA PHE A 60 -4.55 11.32 -7.51
C PHE A 60 -4.48 9.80 -7.69
N ALA A 61 -4.83 9.26 -8.86
CA ALA A 61 -4.71 7.83 -9.14
C ALA A 61 -3.26 7.35 -9.08
N LEU A 62 -2.30 8.15 -9.55
CA LEU A 62 -0.87 7.87 -9.39
C LEU A 62 -0.46 7.87 -7.91
N LEU A 63 -0.91 8.86 -7.12
CA LEU A 63 -0.66 8.91 -5.69
C LEU A 63 -1.27 7.72 -4.94
N PHE A 64 -2.49 7.32 -5.31
CA PHE A 64 -3.16 6.13 -4.80
C PHE A 64 -2.33 4.88 -5.09
N MET A 65 -1.84 4.72 -6.32
CA MET A 65 -1.04 3.58 -6.72
C MET A 65 0.29 3.51 -5.95
N LEU A 66 0.99 4.63 -5.80
CA LEU A 66 2.20 4.71 -4.97
C LEU A 66 1.89 4.35 -3.51
N SER A 67 0.77 4.84 -2.99
CA SER A 67 0.34 4.54 -1.62
C SER A 67 0.06 3.05 -1.46
N LEU A 68 -0.60 2.43 -2.43
CA LEU A 68 -0.87 0.99 -2.44
C LEU A 68 0.43 0.18 -2.42
N PHE A 69 1.42 0.53 -3.24
CA PHE A 69 2.71 -0.18 -3.25
C PHE A 69 3.44 -0.07 -1.90
N TYR A 70 3.53 1.12 -1.32
CA TYR A 70 4.14 1.29 0.00
C TYR A 70 3.37 0.56 1.10
N HIS A 71 2.04 0.62 1.08
CA HIS A 71 1.18 -0.06 2.04
C HIS A 71 1.34 -1.57 1.97
N ALA A 72 1.35 -2.13 0.75
CA ALA A 72 1.54 -3.56 0.51
C ALA A 72 2.95 -4.01 0.92
N TRP A 73 4.00 -3.28 0.52
CA TRP A 73 5.38 -3.60 0.88
C TRP A 73 5.55 -3.72 2.39
N VAL A 74 5.17 -2.68 3.14
CA VAL A 74 5.39 -2.66 4.59
C VAL A 74 4.54 -3.73 5.27
N GLY A 75 3.27 -3.88 4.85
CA GLY A 75 2.36 -4.85 5.44
C GLY A 75 2.80 -6.30 5.21
N VAL A 76 3.20 -6.64 3.98
CA VAL A 76 3.68 -7.99 3.66
C VAL A 76 5.00 -8.27 4.38
N ARG A 77 5.93 -7.31 4.44
CA ARG A 77 7.16 -7.45 5.21
C ARG A 77 6.85 -7.78 6.68
N ASP A 78 5.94 -7.05 7.31
CA ASP A 78 5.59 -7.27 8.73
C ASP A 78 4.99 -8.67 8.93
N ILE A 79 4.05 -9.09 8.07
CA ILE A 79 3.49 -10.46 8.08
C ILE A 79 4.61 -11.50 7.95
N VAL A 80 5.53 -11.32 7.00
CA VAL A 80 6.61 -12.29 6.77
C VAL A 80 7.58 -12.33 7.95
N MET A 81 7.92 -11.20 8.55
CA MET A 81 8.77 -11.14 9.75
C MET A 81 8.11 -11.85 10.94
N ASP A 82 6.79 -11.75 11.09
CA ASP A 82 6.05 -12.36 12.19
C ASP A 82 5.87 -13.87 12.03
N TYR A 83 5.54 -14.34 10.82
CA TYR A 83 5.11 -15.72 10.61
C TYR A 83 6.16 -16.62 9.96
N VAL A 84 7.09 -16.10 9.16
CA VAL A 84 8.11 -16.92 8.47
C VAL A 84 9.39 -17.00 9.29
N LYS A 85 9.56 -18.12 10.01
CA LYS A 85 10.71 -18.32 10.92
C LYS A 85 12.04 -18.54 10.20
N PRO A 86 12.15 -19.44 9.19
CA PRO A 86 13.43 -19.70 8.53
C PRO A 86 13.97 -18.47 7.80
N ALA A 87 15.20 -18.07 8.10
CA ALA A 87 15.78 -16.83 7.57
C ALA A 87 15.93 -16.82 6.05
N GLY A 88 16.35 -17.95 5.45
CA GLY A 88 16.50 -18.06 4.00
C GLY A 88 15.17 -17.89 3.25
N VAL A 89 14.09 -18.49 3.77
CA VAL A 89 12.75 -18.37 3.18
C VAL A 89 12.25 -16.93 3.28
N ARG A 90 12.42 -16.29 4.45
CA ARG A 90 12.06 -14.88 4.64
C ARG A 90 12.81 -13.95 3.68
N LEU A 91 14.12 -14.17 3.47
CA LEU A 91 14.90 -13.40 2.51
C LEU A 91 14.37 -13.55 1.09
N VAL A 92 14.10 -14.77 0.64
CA VAL A 92 13.53 -15.02 -0.70
C VAL A 92 12.20 -14.30 -0.86
N ILE A 93 11.30 -14.38 0.13
CA ILE A 93 10.01 -13.69 0.06
C ILE A 93 10.21 -12.18 -0.01
N HIS A 94 11.10 -11.59 0.80
CA HIS A 94 11.38 -10.15 0.72
C HIS A 94 11.89 -9.74 -0.67
N VAL A 95 12.81 -10.51 -1.27
CA VAL A 95 13.30 -10.23 -2.63
C VAL A 95 12.17 -10.28 -3.64
N LEU A 96 11.29 -11.29 -3.56
CA LEU A 96 10.13 -11.39 -4.44
C LEU A 96 9.18 -10.21 -4.28
N VAL A 97 8.93 -9.77 -3.04
CA VAL A 97 8.08 -8.60 -2.75
C VAL A 97 8.69 -7.31 -3.29
N VAL A 98 10.02 -7.17 -3.27
CA VAL A 98 10.70 -6.00 -3.86
C VAL A 98 10.58 -5.96 -5.38
N LEU A 99 10.54 -7.12 -6.03
CA LEU A 99 10.52 -7.25 -7.49
C LEU A 99 9.10 -7.24 -8.11
N ALA A 100 8.07 -7.41 -7.29
CA ALA A 100 6.66 -7.42 -7.70
C ALA A 100 6.10 -6.00 -7.82
#